data_AF-A0A4S5CL07-F1
#
_entry.id   AF-A0A4S5CL07-F1
#
_cell.length_a   1.000
_cell.length_b   1.000
_cell.length_c   1.000
_cell.angle_alpha   90.00
_cell.angle_beta   90.00
_cell.angle_gamma   90.00
#
_symmetry.space_group_name_H-M   'P 1'
#
loop_
_entity.id
_entity.type
_entity.pdbx_description
1 polymer ?
#
loop_
_entity_poly.entity_id
_entity_poly.type
_entity_poly.pdbx_seq_one_letter_code
_entity_poly.pdbx_strand_id
1 'polypeptide(L)'
;MTEQLVDYSERDNYIRENYGPLTITEMASHLGVSISALSRYIKKKAIPKGDRLTDQQKKRLQENYSKLGLVESAQDLGVSRSVTAAAVRSMGLKKRDIMGPAGRQFLRDHYKTMASADIASALGVSIPTIERAKKEMNLRKRHEWTDEQRQFIADHCHLMKMTKIAEHLEITHSMVRHEIARQQRVKEKSEQPLA
;
A
#
# COMPACT_ATOMS: atom_id res chain seq x y z
N MET A 1 -17.89 -52.11 14.41
CA MET A 1 -17.68 -50.67 14.14
C MET A 1 -18.92 -50.18 13.44
N THR A 2 -19.77 -49.42 14.13
CA THR A 2 -21.02 -48.87 13.61
C THR A 2 -20.71 -47.71 12.68
N GLU A 3 -20.90 -47.94 11.38
CA GLU A 3 -20.83 -46.91 10.34
C GLU A 3 -22.03 -45.97 10.55
N GLN A 4 -21.81 -44.83 11.19
CA GLN A 4 -22.83 -43.79 11.30
C GLN A 4 -23.12 -43.26 9.89
N LEU A 5 -24.31 -43.60 9.38
CA LEU A 5 -24.92 -43.00 8.20
C LEU A 5 -25.18 -41.51 8.50
N VAL A 6 -24.19 -40.67 8.28
CA VAL A 6 -24.40 -39.22 8.17
C VAL A 6 -25.37 -39.00 7.03
N ASP A 7 -26.51 -38.37 7.31
CA ASP A 7 -27.47 -38.00 6.27
C ASP A 7 -26.73 -37.19 5.19
N TYR A 8 -26.92 -37.57 3.93
CA TYR A 8 -26.28 -36.89 2.79
C TYR A 8 -26.64 -35.40 2.77
N SER A 9 -27.76 -34.99 3.36
CA SER A 9 -28.13 -33.59 3.52
C SER A 9 -27.22 -32.83 4.49
N GLU A 10 -26.87 -33.44 5.62
CA GLU A 10 -26.01 -32.85 6.66
C GLU A 10 -24.56 -32.70 6.20
N ARG A 11 -24.02 -33.74 5.54
CA ARG A 11 -22.66 -33.69 4.98
C ARG A 11 -22.52 -32.56 3.96
N ASP A 12 -23.49 -32.41 3.05
CA ASP A 12 -23.47 -31.38 2.03
C ASP A 12 -23.52 -29.97 2.65
N ASN A 13 -24.37 -29.78 3.67
CA ASN A 13 -24.48 -28.51 4.38
C ASN A 13 -23.17 -28.16 5.11
N TYR A 14 -22.60 -29.12 5.84
CA TYR A 14 -21.32 -28.93 6.50
C TYR A 14 -20.22 -28.52 5.50
N ILE A 15 -20.12 -29.20 4.36
CA ILE A 15 -19.12 -28.86 3.34
C ILE A 15 -19.37 -27.45 2.80
N ARG A 16 -20.61 -27.06 2.49
CA ARG A 16 -20.90 -25.71 1.97
C ARG A 16 -20.52 -24.61 2.95
N GLU A 17 -20.80 -24.82 4.24
CA GLU A 17 -20.51 -23.85 5.29
C GLU A 17 -19.01 -23.74 5.61
N ASN A 18 -18.25 -24.82 5.42
CA ASN A 18 -16.85 -24.91 5.85
C ASN A 18 -15.84 -24.92 4.69
N TYR A 19 -16.29 -25.10 3.44
CA TYR A 19 -15.41 -25.15 2.28
C TYR A 19 -14.97 -23.75 1.88
N GLY A 20 -13.93 -23.26 2.54
CA GLY A 20 -13.43 -21.89 2.41
C GLY A 20 -12.69 -21.50 3.68
N PRO A 21 -13.39 -21.42 4.83
CA PRO A 21 -12.78 -21.19 6.13
C PRO A 21 -11.84 -22.34 6.56
N LEU A 22 -12.23 -23.60 6.31
CA LEU A 22 -11.42 -24.78 6.62
C LEU A 22 -10.65 -25.29 5.40
N THR A 23 -9.51 -25.93 5.67
CA THR A 23 -8.78 -26.71 4.68
C THR A 23 -9.49 -28.03 4.38
N ILE A 24 -9.25 -28.61 3.20
CA ILE A 24 -9.80 -29.93 2.84
C ILE A 24 -9.33 -31.00 3.84
N THR A 25 -8.12 -30.87 4.38
CA THR A 25 -7.57 -31.78 5.39
C THR A 25 -8.38 -31.74 6.69
N GLU A 26 -8.67 -30.55 7.22
CA GLU A 26 -9.48 -30.38 8.43
C GLU A 26 -10.90 -30.91 8.23
N MET A 27 -11.55 -30.57 7.11
CA MET A 27 -12.88 -31.09 6.78
C MET A 27 -12.89 -32.61 6.63
N ALA A 28 -11.88 -33.18 5.98
CA ALA A 28 -11.77 -34.63 5.78
C ALA A 28 -11.61 -35.36 7.12
N SER A 29 -10.78 -34.81 8.01
CA SER A 29 -10.60 -35.30 9.38
C SER A 29 -11.91 -35.24 10.17
N HIS A 30 -12.64 -34.13 10.10
CA HIS A 30 -13.92 -33.96 10.80
C HIS A 30 -14.99 -34.94 10.29
N LEU A 31 -15.04 -35.16 8.97
CA LEU A 31 -16.01 -36.06 8.35
C LEU A 31 -15.62 -37.55 8.42
N GLY A 32 -14.45 -37.87 8.97
CA GLY A 32 -13.95 -39.25 9.04
C GLY A 32 -13.70 -39.89 7.66
N VAL A 33 -13.31 -39.09 6.66
CA VAL A 33 -13.06 -39.55 5.28
C VAL A 33 -11.65 -39.21 4.82
N SER A 34 -11.17 -39.90 3.78
CA SER A 34 -9.89 -39.53 3.17
C SER A 34 -10.00 -38.20 2.41
N ILE A 35 -8.88 -37.44 2.37
CA ILE A 35 -8.78 -36.17 1.63
C ILE A 35 -9.19 -36.35 0.16
N SER A 36 -8.75 -37.44 -0.46
CA SER A 36 -9.08 -37.76 -1.86
C SER A 36 -10.56 -38.06 -2.05
N ALA A 37 -11.20 -38.77 -1.12
CA ALA A 37 -12.63 -39.05 -1.18
C ALA A 37 -13.45 -37.76 -1.08
N LEU A 38 -13.13 -36.89 -0.11
CA LEU A 38 -13.78 -35.59 0.05
C LEU A 38 -13.58 -34.70 -1.19
N SER A 39 -12.35 -34.64 -1.72
CA SER A 39 -12.06 -33.85 -2.92
C SER A 39 -12.84 -34.32 -4.15
N ARG A 40 -12.90 -35.64 -4.39
CA ARG A 40 -13.74 -36.21 -5.47
C ARG A 40 -15.21 -35.91 -5.26
N TYR A 41 -15.68 -35.99 -4.02
CA TYR A 41 -17.07 -35.69 -3.65
C TYR A 41 -17.44 -34.24 -3.98
N ILE A 42 -16.64 -33.27 -3.49
CA ILE A 42 -16.81 -31.83 -3.77
C ILE A 42 -16.86 -31.58 -5.28
N LYS A 43 -15.92 -32.17 -6.04
CA LYS A 43 -15.86 -32.03 -7.50
C LYS A 43 -17.08 -32.62 -8.19
N LYS A 44 -17.51 -33.83 -7.81
CA LYS A 44 -18.68 -34.53 -8.37
C LYS A 44 -19.98 -33.75 -8.12
N LYS A 45 -20.10 -33.11 -6.96
CA LYS A 45 -21.26 -32.31 -6.57
C LYS A 45 -21.18 -30.84 -7.03
N ALA A 46 -20.08 -30.45 -7.67
CA ALA A 46 -19.81 -29.06 -8.09
C ALA A 46 -20.01 -28.04 -6.95
N ILE A 47 -19.63 -28.40 -5.72
CA ILE A 47 -19.78 -27.49 -4.56
C ILE A 47 -18.74 -26.37 -4.71
N PRO A 48 -19.16 -25.10 -4.83
CA PRO A 48 -18.23 -23.99 -4.98
C PRO A 48 -17.46 -23.77 -3.68
N LYS A 49 -16.22 -23.30 -3.81
CA LYS A 49 -15.45 -22.86 -2.66
C LYS A 49 -16.00 -21.52 -2.18
N GLY A 50 -16.52 -21.50 -0.95
CA GLY A 50 -16.98 -20.30 -0.26
C GLY A 50 -15.83 -19.38 0.16
N ASP A 51 -16.21 -18.25 0.76
CA ASP A 51 -15.26 -17.27 1.26
C ASP A 51 -14.37 -17.86 2.36
N ARG A 52 -13.15 -17.34 2.46
CA ARG A 52 -12.19 -17.78 3.49
C ARG A 52 -12.48 -17.22 4.87
N LEU A 53 -13.35 -16.22 4.98
CA LEU A 53 -13.79 -15.67 6.26
C LEU A 53 -15.26 -16.00 6.46
N THR A 54 -15.61 -16.40 7.67
CA THR A 54 -17.00 -16.48 8.11
C THR A 54 -17.62 -15.08 8.20
N ASP A 55 -18.94 -14.98 8.20
CA ASP A 55 -19.62 -13.68 8.32
C ASP A 55 -19.35 -13.01 9.67
N GLN A 56 -19.19 -13.79 10.74
CA GLN A 56 -18.77 -13.27 12.04
C GLN A 56 -17.36 -12.67 11.97
N GLN A 57 -16.42 -13.33 11.29
CA GLN A 57 -15.07 -12.80 11.07
C GLN A 57 -15.09 -11.54 10.22
N LYS A 58 -15.91 -11.48 9.16
CA LYS A 58 -16.08 -10.28 8.32
C LYS A 58 -16.62 -9.11 9.15
N LYS A 59 -17.66 -9.33 9.96
CA LYS A 59 -18.23 -8.31 10.84
C LYS A 59 -17.19 -7.80 11.84
N ARG A 60 -16.49 -8.71 12.51
CA ARG A 60 -15.41 -8.35 13.45
C ARG A 60 -14.28 -7.57 12.78
N LEU A 61 -13.90 -7.95 11.55
CA LEU A 61 -12.92 -7.23 10.74
C LEU A 61 -13.41 -5.81 10.41
N GLN A 62 -14.67 -5.66 9.98
CA GLN A 62 -15.27 -4.36 9.65
C GLN A 62 -15.29 -3.41 10.86
N GLU A 63 -15.63 -3.91 12.04
CA GLU A 63 -15.71 -3.10 13.27
C GLU A 63 -14.34 -2.67 13.80
N ASN A 64 -13.30 -3.50 13.62
CA ASN A 64 -12.03 -3.32 14.31
C ASN A 64 -10.85 -2.95 13.40
N TYR A 65 -10.95 -3.09 12.08
CA TYR A 65 -9.82 -2.87 11.16
C TYR A 65 -9.24 -1.45 11.25
N SER A 66 -10.08 -0.45 11.47
CA SER A 66 -9.65 0.94 11.62
C SER A 66 -8.73 1.15 12.83
N LYS A 67 -8.86 0.33 13.87
CA LYS A 67 -8.09 0.38 15.12
C LYS A 67 -6.87 -0.54 15.08
N LEU A 68 -7.08 -1.80 14.72
CA LEU A 68 -6.06 -2.85 14.77
C LEU A 68 -5.08 -2.74 13.59
N GLY A 69 -5.58 -2.55 12.37
CA GLY A 69 -4.77 -2.69 11.16
C GLY A 69 -4.59 -4.15 10.75
N LEU A 70 -3.85 -4.37 9.66
CA LEU A 70 -3.86 -5.66 8.96
C LEU A 70 -3.25 -6.83 9.74
N VAL A 71 -2.15 -6.62 10.47
CA VAL A 71 -1.42 -7.70 11.14
C VAL A 71 -2.20 -8.16 12.37
N GLU A 72 -2.60 -7.19 13.17
CA GLU A 72 -3.36 -7.37 14.40
C GLU A 72 -4.74 -7.94 14.10
N SER A 73 -5.43 -7.48 13.04
CA SER A 73 -6.69 -8.09 12.59
C SER A 73 -6.50 -9.53 12.09
N ALA A 74 -5.38 -9.87 11.44
CA ALA A 74 -5.15 -11.25 11.02
C ALA A 74 -4.99 -12.18 12.22
N GLN A 75 -4.24 -11.74 13.22
CA GLN A 75 -4.06 -12.46 14.49
C GLN A 75 -5.38 -12.58 15.27
N ASP A 76 -6.15 -11.50 15.38
CA ASP A 76 -7.44 -11.43 16.06
C ASP A 76 -8.49 -12.39 15.46
N LEU A 77 -8.46 -12.58 14.14
CA LEU A 77 -9.36 -13.47 13.42
C LEU A 77 -8.88 -14.93 13.36
N GLY A 78 -7.63 -15.19 13.75
CA GLY A 78 -7.01 -16.51 13.61
C GLY A 78 -6.77 -16.93 12.16
N VAL A 79 -6.56 -15.99 11.24
CA VAL A 79 -6.35 -16.29 9.80
C VAL A 79 -5.04 -15.69 9.30
N SER A 80 -4.55 -16.18 8.16
CA SER A 80 -3.33 -15.64 7.56
C SER A 80 -3.48 -14.19 7.10
N ARG A 81 -2.39 -13.41 7.14
CA ARG A 81 -2.36 -12.02 6.69
C ARG A 81 -2.83 -11.83 5.24
N SER A 82 -2.55 -12.79 4.34
CA SER A 82 -2.96 -12.71 2.94
C SER A 82 -4.48 -12.82 2.77
N VAL A 83 -5.11 -13.67 3.58
CA VAL A 83 -6.56 -13.84 3.65
C VAL A 83 -7.23 -12.59 4.17
N THR A 84 -6.74 -12.02 5.28
CA THR A 84 -7.23 -10.73 5.81
C THR A 84 -7.04 -9.61 4.79
N ALA A 85 -5.89 -9.56 4.10
CA ALA A 85 -5.62 -8.52 3.10
C ALA A 85 -6.52 -8.62 1.86
N ALA A 86 -6.91 -9.83 1.46
CA ALA A 86 -7.89 -10.03 0.41
C ALA A 86 -9.27 -9.55 0.85
N ALA A 87 -9.70 -9.91 2.07
CA ALA A 87 -10.99 -9.51 2.63
C ALA A 87 -11.10 -7.99 2.84
N VAL A 88 -10.06 -7.34 3.37
CA VAL A 88 -9.99 -5.88 3.50
C VAL A 88 -10.17 -5.20 2.15
N ARG A 89 -9.51 -5.71 1.10
CA ARG A 89 -9.61 -5.15 -0.25
C ARG A 89 -10.99 -5.37 -0.85
N SER A 90 -11.57 -6.57 -0.75
CA SER A 90 -12.89 -6.87 -1.31
C SER A 90 -14.01 -6.07 -0.62
N MET A 91 -13.87 -5.80 0.68
CA MET A 91 -14.81 -5.00 1.46
C MET A 91 -14.54 -3.48 1.39
N GLY A 92 -13.47 -3.04 0.71
CA GLY A 92 -13.11 -1.63 0.62
C GLY A 92 -12.71 -0.98 1.96
N LEU A 93 -12.29 -1.78 2.94
CA LEU A 93 -11.91 -1.27 4.26
C LEU A 93 -10.59 -0.49 4.18
N LYS A 94 -10.57 0.68 4.83
CA LYS A 94 -9.39 1.54 4.92
C LYS A 94 -8.94 1.65 6.37
N LYS A 95 -7.64 1.69 6.60
CA LYS A 95 -7.09 1.99 7.93
C LYS A 95 -7.47 3.43 8.29
N ARG A 96 -7.70 3.70 9.58
CA ARG A 96 -7.98 5.05 10.07
C ARG A 96 -6.88 6.02 9.61
N ASP A 97 -7.30 7.18 9.09
CA ASP A 97 -6.38 8.29 8.86
C ASP A 97 -6.01 8.90 10.22
N ILE A 98 -4.77 8.63 10.65
CA ILE A 98 -4.24 9.10 11.95
C ILE A 98 -3.98 10.61 11.90
N MET A 99 -3.60 11.15 10.75
CA MET A 99 -3.24 12.56 10.58
C MET A 99 -4.50 13.46 10.49
N GLY A 100 -5.55 12.93 9.86
CA GLY A 100 -6.79 13.65 9.64
C GLY A 100 -6.63 14.94 8.79
N PRO A 101 -7.70 15.71 8.61
CA PRO A 101 -7.65 16.94 7.80
C PRO A 101 -6.74 18.02 8.38
N ALA A 102 -6.80 18.24 9.70
CA ALA A 102 -5.99 19.26 10.37
C ALA A 102 -4.49 18.97 10.28
N GLY A 103 -4.07 17.72 10.51
CA GLY A 103 -2.67 17.34 10.37
C GLY A 103 -2.17 17.43 8.92
N ARG A 104 -3.02 17.13 7.93
CA ARG A 104 -2.68 17.30 6.51
C ARG A 104 -2.52 18.77 6.13
N GLN A 105 -3.35 19.65 6.69
CA GLN A 105 -3.21 21.09 6.50
C GLN A 105 -1.91 21.60 7.13
N PHE A 106 -1.63 21.21 8.38
CA PHE A 106 -0.34 21.52 9.02
C PHE A 106 0.87 21.05 8.19
N LEU A 107 0.82 19.81 7.67
CA LEU A 107 1.86 19.30 6.79
C LEU A 107 2.03 20.17 5.52
N ARG A 108 0.92 20.60 4.90
CA ARG A 108 0.96 21.47 3.72
C ARG A 108 1.61 22.82 4.01
N ASP A 109 1.38 23.38 5.17
CA ASP A 109 1.88 24.70 5.54
C ASP A 109 3.37 24.66 5.93
N HIS A 110 3.85 23.53 6.46
CA HIS A 110 5.18 23.43 7.05
C HIS A 110 6.20 22.54 6.29
N TYR A 111 5.80 21.73 5.29
CA TYR A 111 6.74 20.78 4.64
C TYR A 111 7.94 21.42 3.94
N LYS A 112 7.87 22.70 3.57
CA LYS A 112 8.98 23.42 2.93
C LYS A 112 10.02 23.88 3.95
N THR A 113 9.57 24.29 5.14
CA THR A 113 10.37 24.98 6.16
C THR A 113 10.85 24.06 7.29
N MET A 114 10.07 23.04 7.65
CA MET A 114 10.40 22.11 8.73
C MET A 114 10.94 20.77 8.21
N ALA A 115 11.80 20.11 8.98
CA ALA A 115 12.20 18.74 8.67
C ALA A 115 11.04 17.78 8.92
N SER A 116 11.00 16.66 8.20
CA SER A 116 9.91 15.68 8.35
C SER A 116 9.90 15.00 9.72
N ALA A 117 11.03 14.99 10.44
CA ALA A 117 11.11 14.57 11.84
C ALA A 117 10.38 15.54 12.79
N ASP A 118 10.56 16.85 12.62
CA ASP A 118 9.90 17.87 13.44
C ASP A 118 8.39 17.86 13.22
N ILE A 119 7.96 17.74 11.96
CA ILE A 119 6.53 17.63 11.62
C ILE A 119 5.93 16.35 12.21
N ALA A 120 6.66 15.23 12.16
CA ALA A 120 6.22 13.97 12.75
C ALA A 120 6.04 14.11 14.27
N SER A 121 7.00 14.74 14.95
CA SER A 121 6.92 15.03 16.39
C SER A 121 5.75 15.95 16.74
N ALA A 122 5.55 17.04 15.98
CA ALA A 122 4.47 17.99 16.20
C ALA A 122 3.08 17.37 16.03
N LEU A 123 2.93 16.44 15.08
CA LEU A 123 1.66 15.76 14.79
C LEU A 123 1.45 14.47 15.59
N GLY A 124 2.44 14.03 16.39
CA GLY A 124 2.37 12.76 17.12
C GLY A 124 2.27 11.54 16.20
N VAL A 125 2.87 11.57 15.02
CA VAL A 125 2.87 10.48 14.04
C VAL A 125 4.29 10.05 13.68
N SER A 126 4.44 8.92 12.99
CA SER A 126 5.75 8.45 12.55
C SER A 126 6.26 9.17 11.29
N ILE A 127 7.59 9.29 11.14
CA ILE A 127 8.22 9.87 9.94
C ILE A 127 7.75 9.19 8.63
N PRO A 128 7.64 7.85 8.53
CA PRO A 128 7.09 7.21 7.34
C PRO A 128 5.65 7.62 7.01
N THR A 129 4.85 7.98 8.02
CA THR A 129 3.50 8.51 7.82
C THR A 129 3.54 9.88 7.15
N ILE A 130 4.46 10.75 7.56
CA ILE A 130 4.70 12.05 6.93
C ILE A 130 5.15 11.89 5.48
N GLU A 131 6.13 11.03 5.21
CA GLU A 131 6.63 10.80 3.85
C GLU A 131 5.58 10.22 2.91
N ARG A 132 4.76 9.28 3.42
CA ARG A 132 3.62 8.76 2.67
C ARG A 132 2.60 9.86 2.38
N ALA A 133 2.24 10.68 3.37
CA ALA A 133 1.31 11.79 3.19
C ALA A 133 1.83 12.83 2.19
N LYS A 134 3.13 13.17 2.23
CA LYS A 134 3.78 14.03 1.23
C LYS A 134 3.65 13.45 -0.17
N LYS A 135 3.89 12.15 -0.35
CA LYS A 135 3.74 11.47 -1.65
C LYS A 135 2.29 11.48 -2.14
N GLU A 136 1.33 11.15 -1.27
CA GLU A 136 -0.11 11.15 -1.57
C GLU A 136 -0.61 12.55 -1.99
N MET A 137 -0.13 13.59 -1.32
CA MET A 137 -0.49 14.99 -1.59
C MET A 137 0.39 15.65 -2.65
N ASN A 138 1.32 14.89 -3.26
CA ASN A 138 2.32 15.38 -4.20
C ASN A 138 3.14 16.59 -3.69
N LEU A 139 3.37 16.66 -2.37
CA LEU A 139 4.21 17.65 -1.71
C LEU A 139 5.67 17.26 -1.88
N ARG A 140 6.31 17.84 -2.90
CA ARG A 140 7.73 17.66 -3.17
C ARG A 140 8.45 18.95 -2.85
N LYS A 141 9.48 18.89 -2.00
CA LYS A 141 10.42 19.99 -1.83
C LYS A 141 11.28 20.05 -3.09
N ARG A 142 10.86 20.86 -4.06
CA ARG A 142 11.67 21.16 -5.24
C ARG A 142 12.74 22.15 -4.80
N HIS A 143 13.96 21.97 -5.29
CA HIS A 143 14.97 22.99 -5.18
C HIS A 143 14.52 24.21 -5.99
N GLU A 144 14.54 25.36 -5.35
CA GLU A 144 14.21 26.64 -5.97
C GLU A 144 15.52 27.22 -6.50
N TRP A 145 15.70 27.13 -7.81
CA TRP A 145 16.86 27.69 -8.50
C TRP A 145 16.73 29.21 -8.60
N THR A 146 17.69 29.90 -8.01
CA THR A 146 17.87 31.35 -8.14
C THR A 146 18.37 31.72 -9.54
N ASP A 147 18.15 32.96 -9.97
CA ASP A 147 18.60 33.43 -11.28
C ASP A 147 20.12 33.43 -11.38
N GLU A 148 20.81 33.73 -10.27
CA GLU A 148 22.26 33.66 -10.16
C GLU A 148 22.78 32.24 -10.37
N GLN A 149 22.16 31.23 -9.74
CA GLN A 149 22.53 29.82 -9.95
C GLN A 149 22.28 29.37 -11.39
N ARG A 150 21.18 29.82 -12.00
CA ARG A 150 20.84 29.50 -13.39
C ARG A 150 21.86 30.09 -14.36
N GLN A 151 22.21 31.37 -14.14
CA GLN A 151 23.20 32.08 -14.92
C GLN A 151 24.58 31.44 -14.76
N PHE A 152 24.97 31.13 -13.53
CA PHE A 152 26.22 30.43 -13.24
C PHE A 152 26.32 29.10 -13.99
N ILE A 153 25.24 28.31 -14.00
CA ILE A 153 25.18 27.06 -14.77
C ILE A 153 25.33 27.33 -16.27
N ALA A 154 24.61 28.30 -16.82
CA ALA A 154 24.67 28.63 -18.24
C ALA A 154 26.11 29.00 -18.68
N ASP A 155 26.79 29.82 -17.88
CA ASP A 155 28.13 30.32 -18.19
C ASP A 155 29.20 29.23 -18.05
N HIS A 156 29.05 28.32 -17.08
CA HIS A 156 30.10 27.36 -16.73
C HIS A 156 29.86 25.94 -17.23
N CYS A 157 28.67 25.61 -17.75
CA CYS A 157 28.33 24.23 -18.17
C CYS A 157 29.24 23.68 -19.27
N HIS A 158 29.81 24.54 -20.11
CA HIS A 158 30.77 24.17 -21.17
C HIS A 158 32.24 24.27 -20.73
N LEU A 159 32.51 24.99 -19.64
CA LEU A 159 33.86 25.31 -19.19
C LEU A 159 34.40 24.32 -18.16
N MET A 160 33.52 23.72 -17.36
CA MET A 160 33.93 22.80 -16.28
C MET A 160 33.03 21.58 -16.17
N LYS A 161 33.55 20.54 -15.50
CA LYS A 161 32.80 19.32 -15.22
C LYS A 161 31.61 19.65 -14.31
N MET A 162 30.47 19.02 -14.57
CA MET A 162 29.23 19.20 -13.77
C MET A 162 29.44 18.95 -12.26
N THR A 163 30.38 18.08 -11.88
CA THR A 163 30.73 17.85 -10.46
C THR A 163 31.30 19.09 -9.80
N LYS A 164 32.09 19.91 -10.52
CA LYS A 164 32.64 21.17 -10.00
C LYS A 164 31.58 22.25 -9.87
N ILE A 165 30.63 22.29 -10.79
CA ILE A 165 29.45 23.17 -10.68
C ILE A 165 28.61 22.77 -9.46
N ALA A 166 28.40 21.47 -9.24
CA ALA A 166 27.64 20.96 -8.12
C ALA A 166 28.31 21.25 -6.77
N GLU A 167 29.64 21.08 -6.68
CA GLU A 167 30.44 21.46 -5.51
C GLU A 167 30.30 22.97 -5.23
N HIS A 168 30.43 23.83 -6.25
CA HIS A 168 30.34 25.28 -6.08
C HIS A 168 28.96 25.75 -5.62
N LEU A 169 27.89 25.11 -6.12
CA LEU A 169 26.51 25.45 -5.79
C LEU A 169 25.97 24.71 -4.56
N GLU A 170 26.79 23.88 -3.90
CA GLU A 170 26.41 23.04 -2.76
C GLU A 170 25.16 22.19 -3.01
N ILE A 171 25.01 21.69 -4.23
CA ILE A 171 23.89 20.84 -4.66
C ILE A 171 24.37 19.54 -5.25
N THR A 172 23.46 18.61 -5.50
CA THR A 172 23.83 17.34 -6.12
C THR A 172 24.11 17.50 -7.61
N HIS A 173 25.09 16.74 -8.12
CA HIS A 173 25.39 16.64 -9.55
C HIS A 173 24.15 16.34 -10.41
N SER A 174 23.26 15.47 -9.93
CA SER A 174 22.01 15.14 -10.62
C SER A 174 21.08 16.34 -10.79
N MET A 175 21.06 17.28 -9.83
CA MET A 175 20.27 18.51 -9.94
C MET A 175 20.83 19.42 -11.02
N VAL A 176 22.16 19.64 -11.06
CA VAL A 176 22.83 20.41 -12.12
C VAL A 176 22.51 19.84 -13.49
N ARG A 177 22.68 18.51 -13.67
CA ARG A 177 22.36 17.83 -14.92
C ARG A 177 20.91 18.06 -15.37
N HIS A 178 19.95 17.93 -14.45
CA HIS A 178 18.54 18.15 -14.76
C HIS A 178 18.26 19.61 -15.15
N GLU A 179 18.91 20.57 -14.52
CA GLU A 179 18.72 21.99 -14.84
C GLU A 179 19.31 22.36 -16.20
N ILE A 180 20.50 21.86 -16.55
CA ILE A 180 21.08 22.04 -17.88
C ILE A 180 20.13 21.50 -18.96
N ALA A 181 19.63 20.27 -18.79
CA ALA A 181 18.66 19.69 -19.72
C ALA A 181 17.36 20.49 -19.81
N ARG A 182 16.94 21.12 -18.70
CA ARG A 182 15.77 22.00 -18.65
C ARG A 182 15.99 23.28 -19.44
N GLN A 183 17.15 23.94 -19.26
CA GLN A 183 17.51 25.16 -19.99
C GLN A 183 17.61 24.91 -21.50
N GLN A 184 18.20 23.78 -21.91
CA GLN A 184 18.28 23.38 -23.33
C GLN A 184 16.88 23.23 -23.96
N ARG A 185 15.96 22.53 -23.28
CA ARG A 185 14.58 22.37 -23.77
C ARG A 185 13.81 23.69 -23.87
N VAL A 186 14.08 24.64 -22.97
CA VAL A 186 13.44 25.96 -23.01
C VAL A 186 13.97 26.73 -24.22
N LYS A 187 15.29 26.70 -24.47
CA LYS A 187 15.92 27.34 -25.62
C LYS A 187 15.43 26.75 -26.96
N GLU A 188 15.36 25.43 -27.07
CA GLU A 188 14.83 24.74 -28.25
C GLU A 188 13.37 25.14 -28.55
N LYS A 189 12.55 25.30 -27.50
CA LYS A 189 11.15 25.73 -27.67
C LYS A 189 11.01 27.19 -28.06
N SER A 190 11.89 28.08 -27.61
CA SER A 190 11.89 29.48 -28.03
C SER A 190 12.38 29.69 -29.47
N GLU A 191 13.15 28.74 -30.00
CA GLU A 191 13.73 28.81 -31.35
C GLU A 191 12.89 28.11 -32.42
N GLN A 192 11.81 27.39 -32.05
CA GLN A 192 10.86 26.82 -33.01
C GLN A 192 9.91 27.93 -33.53
N PRO A 193 9.91 28.25 -34.84
CA PRO A 193 8.97 29.22 -35.40
C PRO A 193 7.53 28.69 -35.26
N LEU A 194 6.58 29.55 -34.86
CA LEU A 194 5.16 29.24 -34.91
C LEU A 194 4.79 28.92 -36.37
N ALA A 195 4.51 27.64 -36.64
CA ALA A 195 3.96 27.16 -37.89
C ALA A 195 2.48 27.52 -38.02
#